data_AF-A0A9W6X3Q8-F1
#
_entry.id   AF-A0A9W6X3Q8-F1
#
_cell.length_a   1.000
_cell.length_b   1.000
_cell.length_c   1.000
_cell.angle_alpha   90.00
_cell.angle_beta   90.00
_cell.angle_gamma   90.00
#
_symmetry.space_group_name_H-M   'P 1'
#
loop_
_entity.id
_entity.type
_entity.pdbx_description
1 polymer ?
#
loop_
_entity_poly.entity_id
_entity_poly.type
_entity_poly.pdbx_seq_one_letter_code
_entity_poly.pdbx_strand_id
1 'polypeptide(L)'
;MQNDEDISPDGQYLGFTLTPHGLVWKVSLPSSTTTEGDNLYSHWKAIPSPLVHFNPSSYPPGSWEFAAATIANDARYQGGLFALSHWIERGRAAQQARDAAKYVLGMQYALQLLTQVEADAAVADGSWGLTYDSYDLAKNTALAAMRFTSGLEHMGPLIAPLKEHQKRNGATRQEKAGLQKLQKLLLHLEDTRQRAVERIKTLLPDMKLRQDHNTKAFENFVTAQTQQQRKNTKKKSKQKRSSKRKQET
;
A
#
# COMPACT_ATOMS: atom_id res chain seq x y z
N MET A 1 -17.80 -24.24 14.04
CA MET A 1 -18.89 -23.25 14.24
C MET A 1 -18.50 -22.46 15.47
N GLN A 2 -17.92 -21.27 15.30
CA GLN A 2 -17.33 -20.53 16.43
C GLN A 2 -17.15 -19.03 16.18
N ASN A 3 -17.89 -18.44 15.23
CA ASN A 3 -17.70 -17.02 14.85
C ASN A 3 -18.76 -16.07 15.43
N ASP A 4 -19.97 -16.54 15.75
CA ASP A 4 -21.05 -15.66 16.21
C ASP A 4 -21.03 -15.47 17.74
N GLU A 5 -20.38 -16.35 18.50
CA GLU A 5 -20.25 -16.22 19.96
C GLU A 5 -19.33 -15.05 20.38
N ASP A 6 -18.43 -14.63 19.48
CA ASP A 6 -17.52 -13.50 19.72
C ASP A 6 -18.20 -12.14 19.45
N ILE A 7 -19.39 -12.14 18.82
CA ILE A 7 -20.17 -10.93 18.57
C ILE A 7 -20.98 -10.63 19.82
N SER A 8 -20.73 -9.48 20.44
CA SER A 8 -21.50 -9.05 21.61
C SER A 8 -22.98 -8.90 21.26
N PRO A 9 -23.91 -9.05 22.24
CA PRO A 9 -25.36 -9.03 21.98
C PRO A 9 -25.88 -7.75 21.28
N ASP A 10 -25.12 -6.66 21.36
CA ASP A 10 -25.38 -5.38 20.70
C ASP A 10 -24.73 -5.27 19.30
N GLY A 11 -24.23 -6.38 18.77
CA GLY A 11 -23.52 -6.44 17.49
C GLY A 11 -22.06 -5.98 17.57
N GLN A 12 -21.51 -5.69 18.75
CA GLN A 12 -20.12 -5.24 18.84
C GLN A 12 -19.14 -6.38 18.61
N TYR A 13 -18.20 -6.18 17.68
CA TYR A 13 -17.12 -7.12 17.40
C TYR A 13 -15.84 -6.34 17.15
N LEU A 14 -14.82 -6.53 18.01
CA LEU A 14 -13.52 -5.86 17.90
C LEU A 14 -13.61 -4.31 17.77
N GLY A 15 -14.59 -3.69 18.42
CA GLY A 15 -14.83 -2.25 18.37
C GLY A 15 -15.64 -1.77 17.15
N PHE A 16 -16.08 -2.67 16.29
CA PHE A 16 -17.00 -2.38 15.19
C PHE A 16 -18.43 -2.75 15.58
N THR A 17 -19.42 -1.99 15.12
CA THR A 17 -20.83 -2.39 15.22
C THR A 17 -21.20 -3.20 13.98
N LEU A 18 -21.45 -4.49 14.17
CA LEU A 18 -21.98 -5.41 13.17
C LEU A 18 -23.51 -5.35 13.19
N THR A 19 -24.12 -5.03 12.06
CA THR A 19 -25.57 -5.07 11.88
C THR A 19 -25.92 -6.20 10.91
N PRO A 20 -26.85 -7.12 11.22
CA PRO A 20 -27.23 -8.18 10.29
C PRO A 20 -27.69 -7.59 8.95
N HIS A 21 -27.21 -8.14 7.83
CA HIS A 21 -27.58 -7.71 6.48
C HIS A 21 -27.63 -8.90 5.50
N GLY A 22 -28.63 -9.77 5.69
CA GLY A 22 -28.75 -11.03 4.95
C GLY A 22 -27.80 -12.09 5.49
N LEU A 23 -27.00 -12.74 4.62
CA LEU A 23 -25.98 -13.74 5.02
C LEU A 23 -24.68 -13.12 5.51
N VAL A 24 -24.58 -11.79 5.55
CA VAL A 24 -23.38 -11.04 5.92
C VAL A 24 -23.70 -9.98 6.96
N TRP A 25 -22.67 -9.46 7.60
CA TRP A 25 -22.77 -8.37 8.56
C TRP A 25 -22.36 -7.05 7.90
N LYS A 26 -23.16 -6.00 8.10
CA LYS A 26 -22.77 -4.62 7.81
C LYS A 26 -21.88 -4.12 8.94
N VAL A 27 -20.67 -3.67 8.61
CA VAL A 27 -19.69 -3.17 9.59
C VAL A 27 -19.79 -1.65 9.68
N SER A 28 -20.07 -1.13 10.87
CA SER A 28 -20.01 0.31 11.16
C SER A 28 -18.78 0.62 12.00
N LEU A 29 -17.98 1.59 11.55
CA LEU A 29 -16.82 2.05 12.31
C LEU A 29 -17.25 2.89 13.52
N PRO A 30 -16.57 2.75 14.67
CA PRO A 30 -16.73 3.72 15.74
C PRO A 30 -16.21 5.09 15.27
N SER A 31 -16.89 6.16 15.67
CA SER A 31 -16.39 7.52 15.55
C SER A 31 -15.09 7.62 16.34
N SER A 32 -13.94 7.61 15.65
CA SER A 32 -12.66 7.28 16.27
C SER A 32 -11.72 8.47 16.41
N THR A 33 -11.07 8.53 17.57
CA THR A 33 -9.84 9.28 17.79
C THR A 33 -8.64 8.56 17.15
N THR A 34 -7.54 9.29 16.92
CA THR A 34 -6.30 8.76 16.33
C THR A 34 -5.72 7.53 17.06
N THR A 35 -5.97 7.39 18.37
CA THR A 35 -5.52 6.26 19.21
C THR A 35 -6.38 5.02 18.99
N GLU A 36 -7.70 5.18 18.86
CA GLU A 36 -8.61 4.05 18.58
C GLU A 36 -8.35 3.47 17.19
N GLY A 37 -8.04 4.32 16.20
CA GLY A 37 -7.63 3.89 14.87
C GLY A 37 -6.33 3.05 14.87
N ASP A 38 -5.35 3.37 15.72
CA ASP A 38 -4.12 2.56 15.89
C ASP A 38 -4.41 1.19 16.51
N ASN A 39 -5.28 1.16 17.51
CA ASN A 39 -5.66 -0.07 18.18
C ASN A 39 -6.39 -0.98 17.19
N LEU A 40 -7.39 -0.46 16.48
CA LEU A 40 -8.12 -1.21 15.45
C LEU A 40 -7.17 -1.73 14.37
N TYR A 41 -6.25 -0.90 13.88
CA TYR A 41 -5.27 -1.33 12.89
C TYR A 41 -4.36 -2.45 13.40
N SER A 42 -3.91 -2.35 14.65
CA SER A 42 -3.04 -3.35 15.28
C SER A 42 -3.75 -4.68 15.48
N HIS A 43 -5.01 -4.65 15.91
CA HIS A 43 -5.85 -5.86 16.06
C HIS A 43 -6.08 -6.51 14.70
N TRP A 44 -6.55 -5.73 13.71
CA TRP A 44 -6.77 -6.23 12.35
C TRP A 44 -5.51 -6.86 11.76
N LYS A 45 -4.35 -6.21 11.91
CA LYS A 45 -3.07 -6.72 11.37
C LYS A 45 -2.62 -8.02 12.01
N ALA A 46 -3.05 -8.31 13.24
CA ALA A 46 -2.75 -9.57 13.92
C ALA A 46 -3.62 -10.74 13.41
N ILE A 47 -4.75 -10.44 12.76
CA ILE A 47 -5.63 -11.46 12.20
C ILE A 47 -4.98 -12.02 10.93
N PRO A 48 -4.80 -13.35 10.82
CA PRO A 48 -4.29 -13.97 9.61
C PRO A 48 -5.18 -13.65 8.41
N SER A 49 -4.57 -13.25 7.30
CA SER A 49 -5.31 -13.10 6.05
C SER A 49 -5.93 -14.45 5.65
N PRO A 50 -7.19 -14.50 5.21
CA PRO A 50 -7.83 -15.76 4.84
C PRO A 50 -6.99 -16.47 3.78
N LEU A 51 -6.76 -17.78 3.96
CA LEU A 51 -6.12 -18.60 2.95
C LEU A 51 -7.11 -18.83 1.81
N VAL A 52 -6.66 -18.53 0.60
CA VAL A 52 -7.47 -18.54 -0.61
C VAL A 52 -6.63 -19.30 -1.62
N HIS A 53 -6.86 -20.61 -1.68
CA HIS A 53 -6.37 -21.46 -2.76
C HIS A 53 -7.56 -21.77 -3.64
N PHE A 54 -7.69 -21.08 -4.76
CA PHE A 54 -8.84 -21.26 -5.64
C PHE A 54 -8.40 -21.67 -7.03
N ASN A 55 -9.04 -22.75 -7.48
CA ASN A 55 -9.02 -23.18 -8.86
C ASN A 55 -10.38 -22.78 -9.47
N PRO A 56 -10.42 -21.78 -10.37
CA PRO A 56 -11.66 -21.33 -11.00
C PRO A 56 -12.43 -22.45 -11.71
N SER A 57 -11.73 -23.48 -12.20
CA SER A 57 -12.33 -24.66 -12.81
C SER A 57 -13.03 -25.60 -11.83
N SER A 58 -12.74 -25.49 -10.53
CA SER A 58 -13.31 -26.34 -9.48
C SER A 58 -14.56 -25.76 -8.83
N TYR A 59 -14.80 -24.45 -8.95
CA TYR A 59 -15.87 -23.74 -8.22
C TYR A 59 -16.65 -22.78 -9.15
N PRO A 60 -17.58 -23.26 -9.98
CA PRO A 60 -18.25 -22.40 -10.95
C PRO A 60 -19.07 -21.27 -10.29
N PRO A 61 -19.32 -20.16 -11.02
CA PRO A 61 -20.24 -19.12 -10.56
C PRO A 61 -21.60 -19.69 -10.15
N GLY A 62 -22.13 -19.22 -9.02
CA GLY A 62 -23.38 -19.72 -8.43
C GLY A 62 -23.22 -20.83 -7.40
N SER A 63 -22.03 -21.40 -7.24
CA SER A 63 -21.70 -22.30 -6.12
C SER A 63 -21.47 -21.52 -4.81
N TRP A 64 -21.65 -22.20 -3.67
CA TRP A 64 -21.37 -21.58 -2.37
C TRP A 64 -19.86 -21.35 -2.18
N GLU A 65 -19.03 -22.21 -2.76
CA GLU A 65 -17.57 -22.08 -2.78
C GLU A 65 -17.13 -20.83 -3.55
N PHE A 66 -17.76 -20.56 -4.70
CA PHE A 66 -17.53 -19.32 -5.45
C PHE A 66 -17.92 -18.08 -4.64
N ALA A 67 -19.06 -18.12 -3.95
CA ALA A 67 -19.48 -17.02 -3.08
C ALA A 67 -18.49 -16.82 -1.91
N ALA A 68 -18.05 -17.89 -1.26
CA ALA A 68 -17.07 -17.84 -0.17
C ALA A 68 -15.70 -17.31 -0.66
N ALA A 69 -15.25 -17.72 -1.84
CA ALA A 69 -14.05 -17.22 -2.49
C ALA A 69 -14.12 -15.70 -2.71
N THR A 70 -15.27 -15.25 -3.23
CA THR A 70 -15.54 -13.85 -3.50
C THR A 70 -15.45 -13.02 -2.23
N ILE A 71 -16.10 -13.47 -1.15
CA ILE A 71 -16.06 -12.80 0.16
C ILE A 71 -14.62 -12.75 0.70
N ALA A 72 -13.86 -13.83 0.58
CA ALA A 72 -12.48 -13.87 1.08
C ALA A 72 -11.55 -12.92 0.31
N ASN A 73 -11.70 -12.82 -1.00
CA ASN A 73 -10.96 -11.88 -1.85
C ASN A 73 -11.35 -10.43 -1.56
N ASP A 74 -12.64 -10.14 -1.43
CA ASP A 74 -13.11 -8.81 -1.03
C ASP A 74 -12.57 -8.42 0.34
N ALA A 75 -12.54 -9.33 1.30
CA ALA A 75 -11.95 -9.09 2.62
C ALA A 75 -10.45 -8.77 2.53
N ARG A 76 -9.70 -9.45 1.66
CA ARG A 76 -8.28 -9.14 1.40
C ARG A 76 -8.10 -7.76 0.78
N TYR A 77 -8.93 -7.41 -0.20
CA TYR A 77 -8.92 -6.10 -0.83
C TYR A 77 -9.25 -4.99 0.19
N GLN A 78 -10.32 -5.17 0.96
CA GLN A 78 -10.71 -4.26 2.04
C GLN A 78 -9.61 -4.13 3.10
N GLY A 79 -8.92 -5.22 3.43
CA GLY A 79 -7.73 -5.16 4.27
C GLY A 79 -6.62 -4.27 3.70
N GLY A 80 -6.36 -4.39 2.40
CA GLY A 80 -5.43 -3.51 1.69
C GLY A 80 -5.86 -2.03 1.73
N LEU A 81 -7.14 -1.75 1.50
CA LEU A 81 -7.71 -0.40 1.57
C LEU A 81 -7.67 0.17 2.99
N PHE A 82 -8.01 -0.63 3.99
CA PHE A 82 -7.95 -0.23 5.41
C PHE A 82 -6.52 0.15 5.80
N ALA A 83 -5.53 -0.65 5.40
CA ALA A 83 -4.13 -0.31 5.61
C ALA A 83 -3.71 0.95 4.87
N LEU A 84 -4.13 1.12 3.61
CA LEU A 84 -3.82 2.31 2.82
C LEU A 84 -4.37 3.58 3.48
N SER A 85 -5.65 3.58 3.85
CA SER A 85 -6.34 4.70 4.49
C SER A 85 -5.69 5.06 5.83
N HIS A 86 -5.46 4.06 6.69
CA HIS A 86 -4.79 4.24 7.98
C HIS A 86 -3.43 4.95 7.80
N TRP A 87 -2.58 4.46 6.89
CA TRP A 87 -1.27 5.07 6.70
C TRP A 87 -1.32 6.43 6.00
N ILE A 88 -2.31 6.70 5.15
CA ILE A 88 -2.51 8.05 4.58
C ILE A 88 -2.77 9.05 5.70
N GLU A 89 -3.65 8.71 6.64
CA GLU A 89 -3.97 9.57 7.78
C GLU A 89 -2.76 9.79 8.68
N ARG A 90 -2.05 8.72 9.05
CA ARG A 90 -0.84 8.81 9.87
C ARG A 90 0.28 9.60 9.18
N GLY A 91 0.38 9.51 7.85
CA GLY A 91 1.30 10.31 7.06
C GLY A 91 1.01 11.81 7.13
N ARG A 92 -0.26 12.21 7.18
CA ARG A 92 -0.65 13.63 7.35
C ARG A 92 -0.30 14.16 8.74
N ALA A 93 -0.37 13.32 9.76
CA ALA A 93 -0.05 13.67 11.14
C ALA A 93 1.45 13.52 11.49
N ALA A 94 2.29 13.02 10.57
CA ALA A 94 3.69 12.74 10.83
C ALA A 94 4.50 14.04 11.04
N GLN A 95 5.13 14.18 12.21
CA GLN A 95 5.96 15.34 12.53
C GLN A 95 7.43 15.00 12.72
N GLN A 96 7.74 13.74 13.05
CA GLN A 96 9.11 13.31 13.35
C GLN A 96 9.62 12.30 12.32
N ALA A 97 10.94 12.19 12.18
CA ALA A 97 11.57 11.25 11.26
C ALA A 97 11.17 9.79 11.52
N ARG A 98 10.88 9.44 12.79
CA ARG A 98 10.38 8.11 13.16
C ARG A 98 8.97 7.84 12.61
N ASP A 99 8.13 8.87 12.55
CA ASP A 99 6.76 8.76 12.06
C ASP A 99 6.77 8.63 10.54
N ALA A 100 7.65 9.38 9.87
CA ALA A 100 7.93 9.20 8.44
C ALA A 100 8.43 7.77 8.12
N ALA A 101 9.33 7.22 8.94
CA ALA A 101 9.80 5.84 8.80
C ALA A 101 8.66 4.83 8.94
N LYS A 102 7.79 4.98 9.95
CA LYS A 102 6.60 4.13 10.14
C LYS A 102 5.65 4.25 8.95
N TYR A 103 5.36 5.47 8.50
CA TYR A 103 4.53 5.75 7.34
C TYR A 103 5.03 5.01 6.08
N VAL A 104 6.33 5.10 5.75
CA VAL A 104 6.87 4.46 4.55
C VAL A 104 6.80 2.94 4.62
N LEU A 105 7.12 2.35 5.78
CA LEU A 105 6.99 0.92 5.99
C LEU A 105 5.53 0.45 5.95
N GLY A 106 4.61 1.27 6.45
CA GLY A 106 3.18 1.07 6.38
C GLY A 106 2.64 1.11 4.95
N MET A 107 3.04 2.13 4.17
CA MET A 107 2.71 2.25 2.75
C MET A 107 3.25 1.08 1.93
N GLN A 108 4.45 0.60 2.24
CA GLN A 108 4.98 -0.62 1.63
C GLN A 108 4.06 -1.82 1.89
N TYR A 109 3.60 -1.98 3.13
CA TYR A 109 2.73 -3.08 3.50
C TYR A 109 1.36 -2.99 2.80
N ALA A 110 0.74 -1.80 2.77
CA ALA A 110 -0.50 -1.58 2.03
C ALA A 110 -0.35 -1.90 0.53
N LEU A 111 0.76 -1.45 -0.09
CA LEU A 111 1.06 -1.78 -1.48
C LEU A 111 1.22 -3.29 -1.71
N GLN A 112 1.88 -4.00 -0.79
CA GLN A 112 2.05 -5.45 -0.88
C GLN A 112 0.70 -6.18 -0.85
N LEU A 113 -0.20 -5.80 0.07
CA LEU A 113 -1.54 -6.38 0.15
C LEU A 113 -2.34 -6.16 -1.14
N LEU A 114 -2.36 -4.93 -1.63
CA LEU A 114 -3.11 -4.59 -2.85
C LEU A 114 -2.54 -5.25 -4.10
N THR A 115 -1.21 -5.33 -4.21
CA THR A 115 -0.54 -6.02 -5.34
C THR A 115 -0.83 -7.53 -5.30
N GLN A 116 -0.92 -8.13 -4.11
CA GLN A 116 -1.26 -9.55 -3.99
C GLN A 116 -2.68 -9.81 -4.49
N VAL A 117 -3.64 -8.97 -4.12
CA VAL A 117 -5.03 -9.07 -4.59
C VAL A 117 -5.11 -8.91 -6.11
N GLU A 118 -4.38 -7.95 -6.68
CA GLU A 118 -4.31 -7.76 -8.14
C GLU A 118 -3.70 -8.96 -8.87
N ALA A 119 -2.63 -9.55 -8.32
CA ALA A 119 -2.02 -10.75 -8.88
C ALA A 119 -2.99 -11.95 -8.83
N ASP A 120 -3.69 -12.13 -7.71
CA ASP A 120 -4.68 -13.20 -7.54
C ASP A 120 -5.86 -13.02 -8.51
N ALA A 121 -6.32 -11.77 -8.74
CA ALA A 121 -7.38 -11.44 -9.68
C ALA A 121 -6.98 -11.65 -11.16
N ALA A 122 -5.70 -11.38 -11.50
CA ALA A 122 -5.21 -11.52 -12.87
C ALA A 122 -5.08 -12.98 -13.34
N VAL A 123 -4.90 -13.94 -12.42
CA VAL A 123 -4.82 -15.38 -12.73
C VAL A 123 -6.16 -15.95 -13.19
N ALA A 124 -7.27 -15.28 -12.87
CA ALA A 124 -8.61 -15.79 -13.11
C ALA A 124 -9.40 -14.86 -14.06
N ASP A 125 -9.08 -14.93 -15.36
CA ASP A 125 -9.76 -14.27 -16.50
C ASP A 125 -10.26 -12.82 -16.25
N GLY A 126 -9.57 -12.09 -15.36
CA GLY A 126 -9.71 -10.65 -15.15
C GLY A 126 -10.82 -10.16 -14.22
N SER A 127 -11.60 -11.03 -13.57
CA SER A 127 -12.64 -10.57 -12.63
C SER A 127 -13.19 -11.62 -11.67
N TRP A 128 -12.60 -12.81 -11.63
CA TRP A 128 -13.19 -13.90 -10.88
C TRP A 128 -13.03 -13.71 -9.36
N GLY A 129 -14.16 -13.53 -8.68
CA GLY A 129 -14.22 -13.52 -7.22
C GLY A 129 -13.80 -12.20 -6.57
N LEU A 130 -13.95 -11.05 -7.24
CA LEU A 130 -13.99 -9.74 -6.57
C LEU A 130 -15.29 -9.04 -6.94
N THR A 131 -15.94 -8.39 -5.98
CA THR A 131 -17.15 -7.58 -6.28
C THR A 131 -16.81 -6.17 -6.76
N TYR A 132 -15.55 -5.75 -6.61
CA TYR A 132 -15.06 -4.41 -6.96
C TYR A 132 -14.60 -4.33 -8.42
N ASP A 133 -14.79 -3.15 -9.04
CA ASP A 133 -14.26 -2.89 -10.38
C ASP A 133 -12.72 -3.00 -10.38
N SER A 134 -12.19 -3.75 -11.34
CA SER A 134 -10.76 -3.84 -11.63
C SER A 134 -10.08 -2.47 -11.72
N TYR A 135 -10.79 -1.44 -12.21
CA TYR A 135 -10.33 -0.06 -12.25
C TYR A 135 -10.00 0.49 -10.86
N ASP A 136 -10.89 0.29 -9.88
CA ASP A 136 -10.70 0.79 -8.52
C ASP A 136 -9.53 0.09 -7.82
N LEU A 137 -9.40 -1.24 -8.03
CA LEU A 137 -8.26 -2.00 -7.54
C LEU A 137 -6.94 -1.47 -8.13
N ALA A 138 -6.88 -1.29 -9.45
CA ALA A 138 -5.71 -0.77 -10.13
C ALA A 138 -5.35 0.65 -9.65
N LYS A 139 -6.37 1.51 -9.47
CA LYS A 139 -6.21 2.88 -8.98
C LYS A 139 -5.69 2.94 -7.55
N ASN A 140 -6.26 2.16 -6.64
CA ASN A 140 -5.82 2.13 -5.24
C ASN A 140 -4.42 1.53 -5.10
N THR A 141 -4.09 0.51 -5.89
CA THR A 141 -2.73 -0.05 -5.96
C THR A 141 -1.74 0.97 -6.52
N ALA A 142 -2.12 1.71 -7.56
CA ALA A 142 -1.30 2.79 -8.12
C ALA A 142 -1.11 3.95 -7.13
N LEU A 143 -2.14 4.31 -6.36
CA LEU A 143 -2.05 5.30 -5.29
C LEU A 143 -1.06 4.85 -4.20
N ALA A 144 -1.15 3.60 -3.75
CA ALA A 144 -0.21 3.04 -2.78
C ALA A 144 1.23 3.05 -3.32
N ALA A 145 1.44 2.68 -4.59
CA ALA A 145 2.75 2.70 -5.23
C ALA A 145 3.33 4.13 -5.32
N MET A 146 2.50 5.10 -5.71
CA MET A 146 2.86 6.52 -5.75
C MET A 146 3.29 7.01 -4.38
N ARG A 147 2.46 6.77 -3.35
CA ARG A 147 2.70 7.23 -1.97
C ARG A 147 3.92 6.57 -1.33
N PHE A 148 4.10 5.27 -1.55
CA PHE A 148 5.29 4.54 -1.09
C PHE A 148 6.55 5.09 -1.74
N THR A 149 6.55 5.27 -3.07
CA THR A 149 7.72 5.79 -3.80
C THR A 149 8.09 7.19 -3.32
N SER A 150 7.12 8.11 -3.29
CA SER A 150 7.37 9.46 -2.78
C SER A 150 7.86 9.44 -1.33
N GLY A 151 7.24 8.63 -0.46
CA GLY A 151 7.69 8.49 0.93
C GLY A 151 9.14 8.02 1.02
N LEU A 152 9.50 6.99 0.25
CA LEU A 152 10.84 6.43 0.23
C LEU A 152 11.89 7.45 -0.24
N GLU A 153 11.57 8.29 -1.24
CA GLU A 153 12.45 9.39 -1.67
C GLU A 153 12.76 10.37 -0.55
N HIS A 154 11.75 10.71 0.27
CA HIS A 154 11.91 11.61 1.41
C HIS A 154 12.66 10.94 2.58
N MET A 155 12.72 9.61 2.63
CA MET A 155 13.43 8.89 3.69
C MET A 155 14.95 8.92 3.53
N GLY A 156 15.48 9.09 2.32
CA GLY A 156 16.93 9.07 2.08
C GLY A 156 17.73 9.98 3.03
N PRO A 157 17.40 11.28 3.13
CA PRO A 157 18.05 12.20 4.06
C PRO A 157 17.84 11.88 5.55
N LEU A 158 16.77 11.16 5.89
CA LEU A 158 16.38 10.90 7.29
C LEU A 158 17.08 9.66 7.89
N ILE A 159 17.70 8.80 7.08
CA ILE A 159 18.37 7.58 7.56
C ILE A 159 19.50 7.88 8.55
N ALA A 160 20.37 8.83 8.24
CA ALA A 160 21.51 9.16 9.10
C ALA A 160 21.07 9.77 10.45
N PRO A 161 20.17 10.76 10.48
CA PRO A 161 19.58 11.25 11.73
C PRO A 161 18.92 10.15 12.56
N LEU A 162 18.19 9.22 11.92
CA LEU A 162 17.55 8.10 12.61
C LEU A 162 18.58 7.15 13.24
N LYS A 163 19.65 6.80 12.53
CA LYS A 163 20.75 5.98 13.09
C LYS A 163 21.36 6.63 14.33
N GLU A 164 21.65 7.92 14.24
CA GLU A 164 22.29 8.65 15.33
C GLU A 164 21.37 8.74 16.56
N HIS A 165 20.08 9.01 16.34
CA HIS A 165 19.08 8.99 17.41
C HIS A 165 18.99 7.61 18.07
N GLN A 166 18.94 6.52 17.29
CA GLN A 166 18.91 5.15 17.81
C GLN A 166 20.18 4.79 18.60
N LYS A 167 21.33 5.35 18.22
CA LYS A 167 22.60 5.16 18.94
C LYS A 167 22.62 5.88 20.28
N ARG A 168 22.09 7.11 20.33
CA ARG A 168 22.09 7.96 21.55
C ARG A 168 21.03 7.54 22.57
N ASN A 169 19.83 7.24 22.10
CA ASN A 169 18.66 7.06 22.97
C ASN A 169 18.25 5.59 23.12
N GLY A 170 19.01 4.66 22.52
CA GLY A 170 18.59 3.28 22.36
C GLY A 170 17.50 3.12 21.30
N ALA A 171 17.27 1.88 20.90
CA ALA A 171 16.23 1.52 19.94
C ALA A 171 15.73 0.11 20.21
N THR A 172 14.42 -0.07 20.11
CA THR A 172 13.78 -1.38 20.18
C THR A 172 14.25 -2.27 19.02
N ARG A 173 14.11 -3.59 19.17
CA ARG A 173 14.43 -4.56 18.10
C ARG A 173 13.65 -4.25 16.82
N GLN A 174 12.38 -3.85 16.94
CA GLN A 174 11.51 -3.51 15.83
C GLN A 174 11.98 -2.25 15.09
N GLU A 175 12.41 -1.21 15.80
CA GLU A 175 12.94 0.02 15.18
C GLU A 175 14.25 -0.22 14.44
N LYS A 176 15.14 -1.06 14.98
CA LYS A 176 16.37 -1.46 14.30
C LYS A 176 16.07 -2.24 13.01
N ALA A 177 15.16 -3.22 13.09
CA ALA A 177 14.72 -4.01 11.93
C ALA A 177 14.05 -3.13 10.86
N GLY A 178 13.19 -2.19 11.28
CA GLY A 178 12.54 -1.23 10.39
C GLY A 178 13.54 -0.35 9.64
N LEU A 179 14.55 0.18 10.34
CA LEU A 179 15.59 1.01 9.73
C LEU A 179 16.46 0.22 8.73
N GLN A 180 16.80 -1.03 9.05
CA GLN A 180 17.49 -1.94 8.12
C GLN A 180 16.64 -2.22 6.88
N LYS A 181 15.34 -2.46 7.05
CA LYS A 181 14.41 -2.66 5.94
C LYS A 181 14.35 -1.42 5.04
N LEU A 182 14.25 -0.22 5.61
CA LEU A 182 14.25 1.04 4.84
C LEU A 182 15.54 1.24 4.04
N GLN A 183 16.70 0.92 4.62
CA GLN A 183 17.98 0.99 3.89
C GLN A 183 18.00 0.04 2.69
N LYS A 184 17.51 -1.20 2.85
CA LYS A 184 17.40 -2.14 1.73
C LYS A 184 16.47 -1.60 0.64
N LEU A 185 15.34 -1.02 1.01
CA LEU A 185 14.40 -0.44 0.04
C LEU A 185 15.01 0.73 -0.73
N LEU A 186 15.78 1.59 -0.05
CA LEU A 186 16.45 2.72 -0.69
C LEU A 186 17.47 2.28 -1.75
N LEU A 187 18.10 1.11 -1.61
CA LEU A 187 18.99 0.55 -2.64
C LEU A 187 18.24 0.26 -3.95
N HIS A 188 16.94 -0.05 -3.87
CA HIS A 188 16.06 -0.36 -4.99
C HIS A 188 15.09 0.79 -5.32
N LEU A 189 15.43 2.02 -4.91
CA LEU A 189 14.55 3.17 -5.10
C LEU A 189 14.26 3.45 -6.58
N GLU A 190 15.25 3.32 -7.47
CA GLU A 190 15.04 3.56 -8.91
C GLU A 190 14.08 2.54 -9.51
N ASP A 191 14.27 1.25 -9.22
CA ASP A 191 13.38 0.18 -9.69
C ASP A 191 11.95 0.39 -9.16
N THR A 192 11.83 0.75 -7.89
CA THR A 192 10.54 1.07 -7.25
C THR A 192 9.84 2.22 -7.97
N ARG A 193 10.58 3.30 -8.26
CA ARG A 193 10.07 4.46 -9.00
C ARG A 193 9.61 4.08 -10.40
N GLN A 194 10.41 3.31 -11.13
CA GLN A 194 10.08 2.94 -12.49
C GLN A 194 8.79 2.11 -12.55
N ARG A 195 8.64 1.11 -11.67
CA ARG A 195 7.41 0.31 -11.57
C ARG A 195 6.19 1.16 -11.23
N ALA A 196 6.33 2.11 -10.31
CA ALA A 196 5.23 3.03 -9.96
C ALA A 196 4.84 3.91 -11.15
N VAL A 197 5.82 4.46 -11.89
CA VAL A 197 5.57 5.28 -13.08
C VAL A 197 4.89 4.47 -14.19
N GLU A 198 5.35 3.26 -14.46
CA GLU A 198 4.76 2.38 -15.48
C GLU A 198 3.32 2.04 -15.12
N ARG A 199 3.06 1.61 -13.88
CA ARG A 199 1.71 1.32 -13.37
C ARG A 199 0.76 2.51 -13.53
N ILE A 200 1.24 3.73 -13.28
CA ILE A 200 0.40 4.92 -13.41
C ILE A 200 0.15 5.24 -14.89
N LYS A 201 1.18 5.12 -15.74
CA LYS A 201 1.04 5.36 -17.18
C LYS A 201 0.03 4.43 -17.83
N THR A 202 -0.03 3.17 -17.42
CA THR A 202 -1.02 2.21 -17.93
C THR A 202 -2.45 2.56 -17.48
N LEU A 203 -2.60 3.13 -16.29
CA LEU A 203 -3.90 3.51 -15.73
C LEU A 203 -4.45 4.84 -16.27
N LEU A 204 -3.58 5.81 -16.58
CA LEU A 204 -3.96 7.17 -16.97
C LEU A 204 -4.98 7.28 -18.12
N PRO A 205 -4.92 6.47 -19.20
CA PRO A 205 -5.93 6.51 -20.26
C PRO A 205 -7.35 6.26 -19.74
N ASP A 206 -7.52 5.25 -18.89
CA ASP A 206 -8.83 4.89 -18.34
C ASP A 206 -9.32 5.95 -17.33
N MET A 207 -8.40 6.52 -16.53
CA MET A 207 -8.75 7.65 -15.64
C MET A 207 -9.28 8.85 -16.42
N LYS A 208 -8.70 9.16 -17.58
CA LYS A 208 -9.14 10.27 -18.44
C LYS A 208 -10.51 9.99 -19.05
N LEU A 209 -10.72 8.77 -19.53
CA LEU A 209 -12.00 8.34 -20.09
C LEU A 209 -13.12 8.47 -19.04
N ARG A 210 -12.84 8.05 -17.80
CA ARG A 210 -13.76 8.13 -16.66
C ARG A 210 -13.85 9.52 -16.01
N GLN A 211 -13.09 10.50 -16.49
CA GLN A 211 -13.01 11.85 -15.92
C GLN A 211 -12.68 11.86 -14.42
N ASP A 212 -11.78 10.97 -13.99
CA ASP A 212 -11.46 10.80 -12.57
C ASP A 212 -10.81 12.07 -11.98
N HIS A 213 -11.35 12.56 -10.88
CA HIS A 213 -10.87 13.77 -10.20
C HIS A 213 -9.39 13.69 -9.77
N ASN A 214 -8.83 12.49 -9.60
CA ASN A 214 -7.44 12.30 -9.20
C ASN A 214 -6.46 12.31 -10.38
N THR A 215 -6.93 12.27 -11.63
CA THR A 215 -6.07 12.12 -12.83
C THR A 215 -4.87 13.06 -12.81
N LYS A 216 -5.09 14.34 -12.47
CA LYS A 216 -4.05 15.36 -12.42
C LYS A 216 -2.95 15.07 -11.40
N ALA A 217 -3.28 14.48 -10.24
CA ALA A 217 -2.29 14.11 -9.23
C ALA A 217 -1.34 13.03 -9.74
N PHE A 218 -1.89 12.04 -10.45
CA PHE A 218 -1.11 10.96 -11.07
C PHE A 218 -0.24 11.46 -12.22
N GLU A 219 -0.76 12.34 -13.08
CA GLU A 219 0.02 12.98 -14.16
C GLU A 219 1.20 13.81 -13.62
N ASN A 220 0.94 14.60 -12.56
CA ASN A 220 1.96 15.41 -11.91
C ASN A 220 3.09 14.54 -11.35
N PHE A 221 2.75 13.41 -10.72
CA PHE A 221 3.74 12.47 -10.23
C PHE A 221 4.61 11.91 -11.37
N VAL A 222 3.99 11.37 -12.43
CA VAL A 222 4.75 10.83 -13.59
C VAL A 222 5.66 11.88 -14.22
N THR A 223 5.16 13.11 -14.35
CA THR A 223 5.91 14.24 -14.89
C THR A 223 7.12 14.59 -14.02
N ALA A 224 6.92 14.71 -12.71
CA ALA A 224 7.99 15.00 -11.75
C ALA A 224 9.10 13.94 -11.80
N GLN A 225 8.72 12.66 -11.78
CA GLN A 225 9.68 11.55 -11.83
C GLN A 225 10.48 11.52 -13.14
N THR A 226 9.82 11.75 -14.28
CA THR A 226 10.48 11.81 -15.59
C THR A 226 11.48 12.97 -15.67
N GLN A 227 11.14 14.13 -15.11
CA GLN A 227 12.04 15.28 -15.08
C GLN A 227 13.27 15.03 -14.19
N GLN A 228 13.08 14.39 -13.03
CA GLN A 228 14.16 14.05 -12.10
C GLN A 228 15.15 13.06 -12.73
N GLN A 229 14.66 12.04 -13.43
CA GLN A 229 15.52 11.13 -14.20
C GLN A 229 16.34 11.88 -15.25
N ARG A 230 15.72 12.73 -16.08
CA ARG A 230 16.41 13.53 -17.10
C ARG A 230 17.51 14.42 -16.51
N LYS A 231 17.27 15.03 -15.33
CA LYS A 231 18.28 15.85 -14.62
C LYS A 231 19.47 14.98 -14.19
N ASN A 232 19.22 13.79 -13.65
CA ASN A 232 20.27 12.87 -13.22
C ASN A 232 21.14 12.37 -14.39
N THR A 233 20.53 12.05 -15.54
CA THR A 233 21.26 11.61 -16.74
C THR A 233 22.15 12.72 -17.30
N LYS A 234 21.65 13.96 -17.34
CA LYS A 234 22.44 15.14 -17.76
C LYS A 234 23.63 15.38 -16.82
N LYS A 235 23.45 15.23 -15.50
CA LYS A 235 24.53 15.39 -14.52
C LYS A 235 25.62 14.32 -14.68
N LYS A 236 25.24 13.06 -14.87
CA LYS A 236 26.18 11.94 -15.15
C LYS A 236 26.97 12.15 -16.45
N SER A 237 26.32 12.62 -17.51
CA SER A 237 26.98 12.92 -18.79
C SER A 237 28.03 14.04 -18.66
N LYS A 238 27.70 15.12 -17.93
CA LYS A 238 28.67 16.20 -17.64
C LYS A 238 29.87 15.71 -16.82
N GLN A 239 29.65 14.88 -15.80
CA GLN A 239 30.74 14.32 -14.99
C GLN A 239 31.66 13.38 -15.79
N LYS A 240 31.11 12.53 -16.67
CA LYS A 240 31.91 11.68 -17.56
C LYS A 240 32.77 12.51 -18.50
N ARG A 241 32.22 13.55 -19.12
CA ARG A 241 32.97 14.48 -19.99
C ARG A 241 34.08 15.21 -19.25
N SER A 242 33.86 15.66 -18.01
CA SER A 242 34.92 16.29 -17.20
C SER A 242 36.00 15.32 -16.74
N SER A 243 35.65 14.04 -16.48
CA SER A 243 36.65 13.03 -16.09
C SER A 243 37.54 12.62 -17.27
N LYS A 244 36.96 12.50 -18.48
CA LYS A 244 37.71 12.17 -19.69
C LYS A 244 38.71 13.28 -20.06
N ARG A 245 38.29 14.54 -19.92
CA ARG A 245 39.13 15.71 -20.16
C ARG A 245 40.29 15.88 -19.16
N LYS A 246 40.22 15.24 -17.98
CA LYS A 246 41.29 15.23 -16.97
C LYS A 246 42.28 14.07 -17.13
N GLN A 247 41.97 13.08 -17.97
CA GLN A 247 42.86 11.95 -18.28
C GLN A 247 43.68 12.17 -19.57
N GLU A 248 43.31 13.18 -20.37
CA GLU A 248 43.97 13.56 -21.63
C GLU A 248 44.94 14.76 -21.46
N THR A 249 45.18 15.19 -20.21
CA THR A 249 46.18 16.20 -19.80
C THR A 249 47.06 15.61 -18.72
#